data_AF-A0A4V3GQC7-F1
#
_entry.id   AF-A0A4V3GQC7-F1
#
_cell.length_a   1.000
_cell.length_b   1.000
_cell.length_c   1.000
_cell.angle_alpha   90.00
_cell.angle_beta   90.00
_cell.angle_gamma   90.00
#
_symmetry.space_group_name_H-M   'P 1'
#
loop_
_entity.id
_entity.type
_entity.pdbx_description
1 polymer ?
#
loop_
_entity_poly.entity_id
_entity_poly.type
_entity_poly.pdbx_seq_one_letter_code
_entity_poly.pdbx_strand_id
1 'polypeptide(L)'
;MSNESRKAKIQVVSFSGGRTSAYLVHLMEQLRVSAEMDVRYIFMDTGAEHPATYQFIRDVVSHWGIELTCLRVKVNPELGQGNSYQIIPLESIGPDLQPWIDVTEKYGTPYFGGAFCTRTMKIEVCERYCKDNFDTYDSWLGMRLDEQGRIWGERLFPLLRRLGFEDMEMRGLYAELREMEDEKSSLQMLEQRYLLDTATAQRICDRVKKVVKSNQRFMSEISDYQKEDVLTWWKSQSFDLQLEEHLGNCVFCIKKGINKVALAMRDEPEMAAQFREVIMSESVRVVERRQQENKVMYRKSLSLDAIAEMYSGHSREEIAATIRGNKAYESGSCSESCEAFIVDNGQMDLFDSI
;
A
#
# COMPACT_ATOMS: atom_id res chain seq x y z
N MET A 1 -13.80 32.69 -24.75
CA MET A 1 -14.79 31.59 -24.65
C MET A 1 -14.61 30.95 -23.29
N SER A 2 -15.73 30.66 -22.64
CA SER A 2 -15.94 30.32 -21.23
C SER A 2 -14.77 29.72 -20.45
N ASN A 3 -14.37 30.44 -19.42
CA ASN A 3 -13.66 29.93 -18.24
C ASN A 3 -14.65 29.00 -17.50
N GLU A 4 -14.83 27.78 -18.00
CA GLU A 4 -15.43 26.72 -17.17
C GLU A 4 -14.51 26.57 -15.97
N SER A 5 -14.98 27.00 -14.79
CA SER A 5 -14.30 26.71 -13.54
C SER A 5 -14.01 25.21 -13.53
N ARG A 6 -12.73 24.81 -13.59
CA ARG A 6 -12.35 23.42 -13.33
C ARG A 6 -13.01 23.06 -12.01
N LYS A 7 -14.04 22.21 -12.06
CA LYS A 7 -14.66 21.64 -10.86
C LYS A 7 -13.50 21.12 -10.00
N ALA A 8 -13.44 21.54 -8.75
CA ALA A 8 -12.39 21.06 -7.84
C ALA A 8 -12.42 19.53 -7.84
N LYS A 9 -11.25 18.90 -8.04
CA LYS A 9 -11.16 17.44 -8.05
C LYS A 9 -11.51 16.91 -6.67
N ILE A 10 -12.23 15.79 -6.63
CA ILE A 10 -12.47 15.05 -5.40
C ILE A 10 -11.14 14.47 -4.90
N GLN A 11 -10.91 14.51 -3.59
CA GLN A 11 -9.69 14.03 -2.97
C GLN A 11 -9.99 12.68 -2.29
N VAL A 12 -9.63 11.59 -2.96
CA VAL A 12 -9.90 10.24 -2.47
C VAL A 12 -8.73 9.77 -1.61
N VAL A 13 -8.97 9.52 -0.33
CA VAL A 13 -7.97 9.06 0.63
C VAL A 13 -8.07 7.54 0.78
N SER A 14 -6.98 6.86 0.45
CA SER A 14 -6.83 5.42 0.65
C SER A 14 -6.47 5.13 2.10
N PHE A 15 -7.47 4.76 2.91
CA PHE A 15 -7.28 4.38 4.30
C PHE A 15 -7.03 2.86 4.38
N SER A 16 -5.85 2.43 4.83
CA SER A 16 -5.48 0.99 4.85
C SER A 16 -5.63 0.34 6.23
N GLY A 17 -6.12 1.08 7.23
CA GLY A 17 -6.22 0.64 8.62
C GLY A 17 -4.91 0.71 9.41
N GLY A 18 -3.82 1.21 8.80
CA GLY A 18 -2.53 1.38 9.48
C GLY A 18 -2.36 2.79 10.06
N ARG A 19 -1.48 2.93 11.06
CA ARG A 19 -1.15 4.19 11.74
C ARG A 19 -0.82 5.34 10.77
N THR A 20 0.00 5.10 9.75
CA THR A 20 0.36 6.12 8.75
C THR A 20 -0.86 6.55 7.91
N SER A 21 -1.66 5.59 7.45
CA SER A 21 -2.87 5.91 6.66
C SER A 21 -3.94 6.62 7.50
N ALA A 22 -4.08 6.28 8.78
CA ALA A 22 -4.98 6.98 9.69
C ALA A 22 -4.47 8.40 10.00
N TYR A 23 -3.16 8.61 10.10
CA TYR A 23 -2.60 9.95 10.22
C TYR A 23 -2.87 10.80 8.97
N LEU A 24 -2.76 10.22 7.76
CA LEU A 24 -3.21 10.89 6.54
C LEU A 24 -4.71 11.24 6.59
N VAL A 25 -5.57 10.34 7.08
CA VAL A 25 -7.00 10.63 7.28
C VAL A 25 -7.19 11.84 8.19
N HIS A 26 -6.46 11.91 9.31
CA HIS A 26 -6.49 13.05 10.23
C HIS A 26 -6.11 14.37 9.52
N LEU A 27 -5.00 14.39 8.79
CA LEU A 27 -4.55 15.59 8.06
C LEU A 27 -5.58 16.02 7.01
N MET A 28 -6.12 15.06 6.25
CA MET A 28 -7.09 15.33 5.19
C MET A 28 -8.44 15.76 5.75
N GLU A 29 -8.85 15.28 6.93
CA GLU A 29 -10.06 15.75 7.62
C GLU A 29 -9.92 17.20 8.10
N GLN A 30 -8.74 17.58 8.62
CA GLN A 30 -8.46 18.98 8.94
C GLN A 30 -8.55 19.88 7.70
N LEU A 31 -8.02 19.42 6.55
CA LEU A 31 -8.11 20.14 5.28
C LEU A 31 -9.53 20.18 4.71
N ARG A 32 -10.30 19.09 4.84
CA ARG A 32 -11.72 19.02 4.46
C ARG A 32 -12.52 20.12 5.13
N VAL A 33 -12.29 20.33 6.43
CA VAL A 33 -12.98 21.35 7.23
C VAL A 33 -12.42 22.75 6.99
N SER A 34 -11.09 22.92 7.04
CA SER A 34 -10.47 24.25 7.01
C SER A 34 -10.37 24.87 5.62
N ALA A 35 -10.27 24.06 4.58
CA ALA A 35 -10.13 24.48 3.18
C ALA A 35 -11.34 24.10 2.32
N GLU A 36 -12.43 23.63 2.94
CA GLU A 36 -13.67 23.20 2.26
C GLU A 36 -13.44 22.22 1.10
N MET A 37 -12.44 21.34 1.25
CA MET A 37 -12.10 20.34 0.23
C MET A 37 -13.13 19.20 0.21
N ASP A 38 -13.52 18.72 -0.97
CA ASP A 38 -14.33 17.49 -1.10
C ASP A 38 -13.41 16.27 -0.95
N VAL A 39 -13.38 15.71 0.26
CA VAL A 39 -12.54 14.57 0.63
C VAL A 39 -13.41 13.33 0.84
N ARG A 40 -13.00 12.20 0.26
CA ARG A 40 -13.68 10.90 0.39
C ARG A 40 -12.72 9.86 0.94
N TYR A 41 -13.11 9.17 2.02
CA TYR A 41 -12.29 8.14 2.65
C TYR A 41 -12.74 6.77 2.19
N ILE A 42 -11.80 5.94 1.73
CA ILE A 42 -12.09 4.60 1.23
C ILE A 42 -11.19 3.57 1.92
N PHE A 43 -11.80 2.52 2.47
CA PHE A 43 -11.13 1.33 2.97
C PHE A 43 -11.47 0.13 2.07
N MET A 44 -10.46 -0.64 1.66
CA MET A 44 -10.65 -1.86 0.88
C MET A 44 -10.41 -3.08 1.77
N ASP A 45 -11.51 -3.69 2.20
CA ASP A 45 -11.52 -4.85 3.08
C ASP A 45 -11.13 -6.11 2.30
N THR A 46 -10.04 -6.77 2.73
CA THR A 46 -9.60 -8.03 2.13
C THR A 46 -10.07 -9.25 2.90
N GLY A 47 -10.75 -9.07 4.04
CA GLY A 47 -11.12 -10.15 4.94
C GLY A 47 -9.94 -10.80 5.65
N ALA A 48 -8.71 -10.30 5.49
CA ALA A 48 -7.48 -10.91 6.01
C ALA A 48 -6.66 -9.98 6.90
N GLU A 49 -7.20 -8.81 7.21
CA GLU A 49 -6.60 -7.91 8.19
C GLU A 49 -6.72 -8.48 9.62
N HIS A 50 -5.83 -8.08 10.52
CA HIS A 50 -5.87 -8.46 11.93
C HIS A 50 -7.12 -7.88 12.61
N PRO A 51 -7.78 -8.58 13.57
CA PRO A 51 -8.94 -8.07 14.31
C PRO A 51 -8.75 -6.65 14.89
N ALA A 52 -7.58 -6.38 15.48
CA ALA A 52 -7.23 -5.05 16.00
C ALA A 52 -7.23 -3.96 14.90
N THR A 53 -6.91 -4.29 13.65
CA THR A 53 -7.00 -3.36 12.52
C THR A 53 -8.44 -2.94 12.26
N TYR A 54 -9.38 -3.88 12.26
CA TYR A 54 -10.79 -3.55 12.09
C TYR A 54 -11.35 -2.75 13.26
N GLN A 55 -10.95 -3.09 14.49
CA GLN A 55 -11.35 -2.30 15.66
C GLN A 55 -10.81 -0.87 15.55
N PHE A 56 -9.53 -0.72 15.21
CA PHE A 56 -8.91 0.58 15.03
C PHE A 56 -9.57 1.42 13.93
N ILE A 57 -9.97 0.82 12.81
CA ILE A 57 -10.74 1.51 11.77
C ILE A 57 -12.05 2.06 12.34
N ARG A 58 -12.77 1.27 13.13
CA ARG A 58 -14.02 1.73 13.77
C ARG A 58 -13.77 2.84 14.77
N ASP A 59 -12.70 2.74 15.55
CA ASP A 59 -12.31 3.76 16.53
C ASP A 59 -11.95 5.08 15.81
N VAL A 60 -11.19 5.02 14.72
CA VAL A 60 -10.89 6.17 13.84
C VAL A 60 -12.17 6.82 13.33
N VAL A 61 -13.08 6.03 12.75
CA VAL A 61 -14.33 6.53 12.19
C VAL A 61 -15.20 7.19 13.26
N SER A 62 -15.36 6.53 14.39
CA SER A 62 -16.15 7.04 15.52
C SER A 62 -15.54 8.32 16.12
N HIS A 63 -14.22 8.33 16.31
CA HIS A 63 -13.53 9.42 16.99
C HIS A 63 -13.47 10.70 16.15
N TRP A 64 -13.27 10.60 14.83
CA TRP A 64 -13.24 11.77 13.95
C TRP A 64 -14.58 12.06 13.25
N GLY A 65 -15.59 11.18 13.40
CA GLY A 65 -16.91 11.37 12.80
C GLY A 65 -16.89 11.41 11.28
N ILE A 66 -15.96 10.66 10.65
CA ILE A 66 -15.80 10.65 9.18
C ILE A 66 -16.77 9.67 8.51
N GLU A 67 -17.13 9.95 7.26
CA GLU A 67 -17.83 8.99 6.41
C GLU A 67 -16.81 8.10 5.69
N LEU A 68 -16.75 6.82 6.07
CA LEU A 68 -15.85 5.84 5.46
C LEU A 68 -16.62 4.90 4.52
N THR A 69 -16.24 4.90 3.24
CA THR A 69 -16.71 3.90 2.29
C THR A 69 -15.86 2.63 2.42
N CYS A 70 -16.48 1.54 2.89
CA CYS A 70 -15.85 0.22 2.94
C CYS A 70 -16.20 -0.57 1.69
N LEU A 71 -15.18 -0.99 0.94
CA LEU A 71 -15.32 -1.76 -0.30
C LEU A 71 -14.80 -3.18 -0.13
N ARG A 72 -15.48 -4.15 -0.72
CA ARG A 72 -14.96 -5.50 -0.97
C ARG A 72 -14.98 -5.81 -2.46
N VAL A 73 -14.08 -6.69 -2.89
CA VAL A 73 -14.16 -7.26 -4.24
C VAL A 73 -15.43 -8.09 -4.36
N LYS A 74 -16.11 -7.94 -5.51
CA LYS A 74 -17.16 -8.85 -5.94
C LYS A 74 -16.63 -9.63 -7.14
N VAL A 75 -16.22 -10.86 -6.89
CA VAL A 75 -15.57 -11.70 -7.91
C VAL A 75 -16.62 -12.16 -8.92
N ASN A 76 -16.31 -11.95 -10.20
CA ASN A 76 -17.05 -12.62 -11.28
C ASN A 76 -16.47 -14.02 -11.44
N PRO A 77 -17.21 -15.13 -11.28
CA PRO A 77 -16.63 -16.47 -11.32
C PRO A 77 -16.02 -16.84 -12.68
N GLU A 78 -16.43 -16.18 -13.78
CA GLU A 78 -15.93 -16.46 -15.12
C GLU A 78 -14.53 -15.86 -15.34
N LEU A 79 -13.61 -16.68 -15.85
CA LEU A 79 -12.30 -16.20 -16.28
C LEU A 79 -12.40 -15.22 -17.45
N GLY A 80 -11.48 -14.26 -17.47
CA GLY A 80 -11.45 -13.21 -18.49
C GLY A 80 -12.47 -12.10 -18.26
N GLN A 81 -13.51 -12.35 -17.45
CA GLN A 81 -14.43 -11.32 -17.00
C GLN A 81 -13.85 -10.54 -15.82
N GLY A 82 -13.96 -9.21 -15.87
CA GLY A 82 -13.48 -8.33 -14.81
C GLY A 82 -14.33 -8.46 -13.54
N ASN A 83 -13.68 -8.28 -12.39
CA ASN A 83 -14.40 -8.20 -11.11
C ASN A 83 -15.08 -6.83 -10.97
N SER A 84 -16.00 -6.74 -10.02
CA SER A 84 -16.59 -5.47 -9.58
C SER A 84 -16.34 -5.29 -8.08
N TYR A 85 -17.06 -4.36 -7.47
CA TYR A 85 -17.00 -4.07 -6.05
C TYR A 85 -18.39 -4.19 -5.41
N GLN A 86 -18.39 -4.32 -4.09
CA GLN A 86 -19.57 -4.13 -3.25
C GLN A 86 -19.21 -3.16 -2.12
N ILE A 87 -20.14 -2.25 -1.80
CA ILE A 87 -20.04 -1.38 -0.63
C ILE A 87 -20.63 -2.17 0.54
N ILE A 88 -19.90 -2.27 1.63
CA ILE A 88 -20.36 -2.95 2.85
C ILE A 88 -20.46 -1.97 4.02
N PRO A 89 -21.38 -2.19 4.97
CA PRO A 89 -21.44 -1.38 6.18
C PRO A 89 -20.17 -1.52 7.04
N LEU A 90 -19.82 -0.47 7.79
CA LEU A 90 -18.64 -0.44 8.67
C LEU A 90 -18.68 -1.55 9.73
N GLU A 91 -19.86 -1.88 10.25
CA GLU A 91 -20.06 -2.95 11.22
C GLU A 91 -19.76 -4.34 10.63
N SER A 92 -19.85 -4.49 9.30
CA SER A 92 -19.70 -5.77 8.59
C SER A 92 -18.26 -6.07 8.15
N ILE A 93 -17.32 -5.13 8.28
CA ILE A 93 -15.90 -5.41 7.98
C ILE A 93 -15.34 -6.42 9.01
N GLY A 94 -14.45 -7.32 8.60
CA GLY A 94 -13.91 -8.30 9.53
C GLY A 94 -13.06 -9.39 8.90
N PRO A 95 -12.33 -10.17 9.72
CA PRO A 95 -11.36 -11.18 9.28
C PRO A 95 -12.04 -12.48 8.82
N ASP A 96 -13.02 -12.41 7.93
CA ASP A 96 -13.79 -13.58 7.48
C ASP A 96 -13.15 -14.37 6.33
N LEU A 97 -12.06 -13.85 5.76
CA LEU A 97 -11.36 -14.39 4.59
C LEU A 97 -12.22 -14.60 3.33
N GLN A 98 -13.48 -14.13 3.30
CA GLN A 98 -14.37 -14.37 2.16
C GLN A 98 -13.82 -13.81 0.85
N PRO A 99 -13.25 -12.58 0.80
CA PRO A 99 -12.59 -12.09 -0.41
C PRO A 99 -11.43 -12.98 -0.88
N TRP A 100 -10.71 -13.60 0.05
CA TRP A 100 -9.63 -14.54 -0.28
C TRP A 100 -10.15 -15.85 -0.85
N ILE A 101 -11.23 -16.40 -0.28
CA ILE A 101 -11.90 -17.60 -0.81
C ILE A 101 -12.30 -17.33 -2.27
N ASP A 102 -13.10 -16.30 -2.52
CA ASP A 102 -13.62 -15.99 -3.86
C ASP A 102 -12.49 -15.75 -4.88
N VAL A 103 -11.45 -15.01 -4.47
CA VAL A 103 -10.32 -14.66 -5.34
C VAL A 103 -9.45 -15.88 -5.63
N THR A 104 -9.23 -16.77 -4.65
CA THR A 104 -8.40 -17.97 -4.84
C THR A 104 -9.12 -19.05 -5.63
N GLU A 105 -10.44 -19.14 -5.54
CA GLU A 105 -11.27 -19.98 -6.41
C GLU A 105 -11.17 -19.56 -7.88
N LYS A 106 -11.08 -18.26 -8.16
CA LYS A 106 -10.95 -17.76 -9.54
C LYS A 106 -9.53 -17.77 -10.08
N TYR A 107 -8.55 -17.38 -9.27
CA TYR A 107 -7.19 -17.04 -9.74
C TYR A 107 -6.07 -17.95 -9.16
N GLY A 108 -6.41 -18.86 -8.26
CA GLY A 108 -5.44 -19.66 -7.49
C GLY A 108 -4.83 -18.84 -6.36
N THR A 109 -3.71 -19.29 -5.77
CA THR A 109 -3.03 -18.52 -4.71
C THR A 109 -2.17 -17.38 -5.27
N PRO A 110 -2.11 -16.22 -4.59
CA PRO A 110 -1.18 -15.16 -4.93
C PRO A 110 0.24 -15.55 -4.55
N TYR A 111 1.21 -14.97 -5.28
CA TYR A 111 2.63 -15.23 -5.08
C TYR A 111 3.40 -13.92 -5.10
N PHE A 112 4.58 -13.91 -4.48
CA PHE A 112 5.40 -12.72 -4.28
C PHE A 112 5.56 -11.84 -5.54
N GLY A 113 5.83 -12.43 -6.72
CA GLY A 113 6.04 -11.69 -7.97
C GLY A 113 4.76 -11.27 -8.71
N GLY A 114 3.61 -11.88 -8.40
CA GLY A 114 2.34 -11.56 -9.06
C GLY A 114 1.41 -10.69 -8.21
N ALA A 115 1.56 -10.75 -6.88
CA ALA A 115 0.79 -10.11 -5.82
C ALA A 115 -0.63 -9.65 -6.16
N PHE A 116 -1.38 -10.47 -6.90
CA PHE A 116 -2.65 -10.03 -7.48
C PHE A 116 -3.72 -9.79 -6.41
N CYS A 117 -3.54 -10.29 -5.18
CA CYS A 117 -4.40 -9.93 -4.05
C CYS A 117 -4.50 -8.41 -3.88
N THR A 118 -3.37 -7.70 -4.02
CA THR A 118 -3.32 -6.24 -3.96
C THR A 118 -4.03 -5.60 -5.14
N ARG A 119 -3.73 -6.06 -6.36
CA ARG A 119 -4.36 -5.54 -7.58
C ARG A 119 -5.87 -5.74 -7.57
N THR A 120 -6.30 -6.97 -7.33
CA THR A 120 -7.68 -7.41 -7.47
C THR A 120 -8.57 -7.00 -6.30
N MET A 121 -8.08 -7.04 -5.05
CA MET A 121 -8.91 -6.71 -3.89
C MET A 121 -8.81 -5.24 -3.46
N LYS A 122 -7.78 -4.51 -3.89
CA LYS A 122 -7.58 -3.10 -3.50
C LYS A 122 -7.65 -2.14 -4.68
N ILE A 123 -6.76 -2.30 -5.66
CA ILE A 123 -6.60 -1.32 -6.75
C ILE A 123 -7.83 -1.31 -7.66
N GLU A 124 -8.14 -2.44 -8.29
CA GLU A 124 -9.24 -2.56 -9.26
C GLU A 124 -10.59 -2.22 -8.63
N VAL A 125 -10.79 -2.58 -7.36
CA VAL A 125 -12.00 -2.29 -6.57
C VAL A 125 -12.16 -0.78 -6.37
N CYS A 126 -11.11 -0.10 -5.91
CA CYS A 126 -11.13 1.34 -5.66
C CYS A 126 -11.26 2.12 -6.98
N GLU A 127 -10.49 1.76 -8.01
CA GLU A 127 -10.56 2.42 -9.32
C GLU A 127 -11.94 2.29 -9.97
N ARG A 128 -12.57 1.11 -9.89
CA ARG A 128 -13.93 0.92 -10.41
C ARG A 128 -14.93 1.77 -9.64
N TYR A 129 -14.88 1.75 -8.30
CA TYR A 129 -15.76 2.59 -7.47
C TYR A 129 -15.60 4.07 -7.81
N CYS A 130 -14.35 4.56 -7.88
CA CYS A 130 -14.11 5.96 -8.20
C CYS A 130 -14.59 6.33 -9.60
N LYS A 131 -14.40 5.45 -10.60
CA LYS A 131 -14.91 5.67 -11.96
C LYS A 131 -16.43 5.76 -12.01
N ASP A 132 -17.12 4.95 -11.22
CA ASP A 132 -18.59 4.89 -11.22
C ASP A 132 -19.22 6.06 -10.44
N ASN A 133 -18.46 6.73 -9.57
CA ASN A 133 -18.99 7.76 -8.65
C ASN A 133 -18.40 9.16 -8.84
N PHE A 134 -17.23 9.29 -9.47
CA PHE A 134 -16.48 10.55 -9.57
C PHE A 134 -16.04 10.84 -11.00
N ASP A 135 -16.29 12.08 -11.47
CA ASP A 135 -15.82 12.53 -12.79
C ASP A 135 -14.29 12.65 -12.83
N THR A 136 -13.72 13.29 -11.80
CA THR A 136 -12.28 13.51 -11.65
C THR A 136 -11.90 13.46 -10.17
N TYR A 137 -10.79 12.81 -9.86
CA TYR A 137 -10.29 12.70 -8.50
C TYR A 137 -8.75 12.63 -8.46
N ASP A 138 -8.18 13.04 -7.34
CA ASP A 138 -6.81 12.72 -6.95
C ASP A 138 -6.82 11.65 -5.85
N SER A 139 -5.88 10.69 -5.91
CA SER A 139 -5.78 9.56 -4.99
C SER A 139 -4.63 9.77 -4.01
N TRP A 140 -4.96 9.94 -2.74
CA TRP A 140 -4.02 10.18 -1.64
C TRP A 140 -3.59 8.88 -0.96
N LEU A 141 -2.28 8.75 -0.79
CA LEU A 141 -1.62 7.59 -0.21
C LEU A 141 -0.77 7.98 1.01
N GLY A 142 -0.81 7.16 2.05
CA GLY A 142 -0.06 7.35 3.29
C GLY A 142 1.43 7.05 3.14
N MET A 143 2.15 7.82 2.30
CA MET A 143 3.61 7.72 2.14
C MET A 143 4.29 8.86 2.86
N ARG A 144 5.19 8.51 3.77
CA ARG A 144 5.93 9.42 4.63
C ARG A 144 7.11 10.07 3.94
N LEU A 145 7.74 11.00 4.64
CA LEU A 145 8.95 11.65 4.17
C LEU A 145 10.09 10.64 3.97
N ASP A 146 10.30 9.69 4.88
CA ASP A 146 11.35 8.64 4.83
C ASP A 146 11.11 7.58 3.75
N GLU A 147 10.04 7.69 2.96
CA GLU A 147 9.66 6.75 1.90
C GLU A 147 9.85 7.32 0.49
N GLN A 148 10.72 8.33 0.29
CA GLN A 148 10.95 8.96 -1.02
C GLN A 148 11.29 7.98 -2.15
N GLY A 149 11.88 6.82 -1.82
CA GLY A 149 12.12 5.74 -2.79
C GLY A 149 10.86 5.26 -3.52
N ARG A 150 9.70 5.36 -2.88
CA ARG A 150 8.40 5.00 -3.48
C ARG A 150 7.94 6.04 -4.50
N ILE A 151 8.25 7.31 -4.28
CA ILE A 151 7.90 8.43 -5.18
C ILE A 151 8.86 8.48 -6.35
N TRP A 152 10.17 8.36 -6.10
CA TRP A 152 11.19 8.47 -7.14
C TRP A 152 11.48 7.16 -7.87
N GLY A 153 11.13 6.02 -7.29
CA GLY A 153 11.32 4.69 -7.87
C GLY A 153 12.74 4.15 -7.71
N GLU A 154 12.88 2.83 -7.87
CA GLU A 154 14.10 2.07 -7.51
C GLU A 154 15.36 2.49 -8.28
N ARG A 155 15.21 3.07 -9.48
CA ARG A 155 16.35 3.49 -10.31
C ARG A 155 16.78 4.94 -10.07
N LEU A 156 15.83 5.85 -9.83
CA LEU A 156 16.12 7.28 -9.64
C LEU A 156 16.43 7.61 -8.19
N PHE A 157 15.76 6.98 -7.22
CA PHE A 157 16.02 7.25 -5.81
C PHE A 157 17.49 7.05 -5.40
N PRO A 158 18.16 5.92 -5.74
CA PRO A 158 19.59 5.77 -5.43
C PRO A 158 20.49 6.72 -6.24
N LEU A 159 20.04 7.19 -7.41
CA LEU A 159 20.76 8.21 -8.17
C LEU A 159 20.68 9.56 -7.46
N LEU A 160 19.48 10.00 -7.07
CA LEU A 160 19.27 11.25 -6.32
C LEU A 160 20.05 11.25 -5.00
N ARG A 161 20.07 10.13 -4.26
CA ARG A 161 20.90 9.98 -3.07
C ARG A 161 22.40 10.15 -3.36
N ARG A 162 22.92 9.55 -4.44
CA ARG A 162 24.32 9.72 -4.85
C ARG A 162 24.66 11.15 -5.29
N LEU A 163 23.68 11.88 -5.78
CA LEU A 163 23.79 13.30 -6.13
C LEU A 163 23.65 14.22 -4.90
N GLY A 164 23.46 13.66 -3.70
CA GLY A 164 23.41 14.40 -2.44
C GLY A 164 22.03 14.90 -2.03
N PHE A 165 20.96 14.51 -2.73
CA PHE A 165 19.60 14.90 -2.33
C PHE A 165 19.16 14.13 -1.08
N GLU A 166 18.77 14.86 -0.04
CA GLU A 166 18.10 14.35 1.14
C GLU A 166 16.57 14.30 0.96
N ASP A 167 15.85 13.63 1.88
CA ASP A 167 14.39 13.41 1.71
C ASP A 167 13.60 14.72 1.58
N MET A 168 13.98 15.76 2.32
CA MET A 168 13.36 17.09 2.24
C MET A 168 13.64 17.78 0.89
N GLU A 169 14.84 17.62 0.33
CA GLU A 169 15.20 18.19 -0.97
C GLU A 169 14.48 17.44 -2.09
N MET A 170 14.36 16.12 -1.99
CA MET A 170 13.56 15.31 -2.90
C MET A 170 12.07 15.67 -2.85
N ARG A 171 11.51 15.87 -1.66
CA ARG A 171 10.13 16.36 -1.48
C ARG A 171 9.96 17.73 -2.15
N GLY A 172 10.85 18.67 -1.86
CA GLY A 172 10.80 20.02 -2.42
C GLY A 172 10.92 20.02 -3.93
N LEU A 173 11.85 19.22 -4.47
CA LEU A 173 12.03 19.03 -5.90
C LEU A 173 10.77 18.48 -6.57
N TYR A 174 10.16 17.46 -5.97
CA TYR A 174 8.92 16.88 -6.47
C TYR A 174 7.79 17.90 -6.51
N ALA A 175 7.61 18.66 -5.42
CA ALA A 175 6.56 19.68 -5.31
C ALA A 175 6.76 20.80 -6.34
N GLU A 176 7.98 21.32 -6.51
CA GLU A 176 8.26 22.35 -7.51
C GLU A 176 7.99 21.85 -8.92
N LEU A 177 8.54 20.68 -9.30
CA LEU A 177 8.35 20.11 -10.63
C LEU A 177 6.89 19.76 -10.95
N ARG A 178 6.09 19.41 -9.94
CA ARG A 178 4.67 19.08 -10.10
C ARG A 178 3.83 20.30 -10.49
N GLU A 179 4.17 21.48 -9.99
CA GLU A 179 3.46 22.73 -10.27
C GLU A 179 3.94 23.40 -11.57
N MET A 180 5.05 22.94 -12.15
CA MET A 180 5.55 23.46 -13.42
C MET A 180 4.71 22.98 -14.60
N GLU A 181 4.24 23.93 -15.40
CA GLU A 181 3.38 23.66 -16.56
C GLU A 181 4.17 23.23 -17.81
N ASP A 182 5.43 23.66 -17.93
CA ASP A 182 6.24 23.43 -19.11
C ASP A 182 7.56 22.69 -18.81
N GLU A 183 7.80 21.65 -19.62
CA GLU A 183 8.97 20.78 -19.49
C GLU A 183 10.29 21.50 -19.74
N LYS A 184 10.32 22.49 -20.63
CA LYS A 184 11.55 23.18 -20.99
C LYS A 184 12.09 23.95 -19.79
N SER A 185 11.22 24.65 -19.06
CA SER A 185 11.56 25.32 -17.81
C SER A 185 11.98 24.33 -16.74
N SER A 186 11.32 23.18 -16.63
CA SER A 186 11.71 22.13 -15.68
C SER A 186 13.12 21.61 -15.95
N LEU A 187 13.43 21.30 -17.22
CA LEU A 187 14.77 20.87 -17.63
C LEU A 187 15.81 21.95 -17.35
N GLN A 188 15.54 23.20 -17.76
CA GLN A 188 16.47 24.30 -17.54
C GLN A 188 16.72 24.53 -16.04
N MET A 189 15.69 24.42 -15.20
CA MET A 189 15.83 24.54 -13.75
C MET A 189 16.73 23.42 -13.19
N LEU A 190 16.50 22.17 -13.61
CA LEU A 190 17.29 21.02 -13.19
C LEU A 190 18.77 21.13 -13.60
N GLU A 191 19.03 21.54 -14.84
CA GLU A 191 20.38 21.69 -15.38
C GLU A 191 21.14 22.86 -14.72
N GLN A 192 20.46 23.98 -14.45
CA GLN A 192 21.13 25.19 -13.94
C GLN A 192 21.25 25.19 -12.42
N ARG A 193 20.21 24.78 -11.69
CA ARG A 193 20.19 24.83 -10.23
C ARG A 193 20.91 23.65 -9.61
N TYR A 194 20.75 22.46 -10.19
CA TYR A 194 21.30 21.22 -9.64
C TYR A 194 22.48 20.67 -10.46
N LEU A 195 22.91 21.39 -11.50
CA LEU A 195 24.05 21.03 -12.36
C LEU A 195 23.95 19.61 -12.95
N LEU A 196 22.71 19.18 -13.24
CA LEU A 196 22.43 17.85 -13.77
C LEU A 196 22.68 17.82 -15.27
N ASP A 197 23.14 16.68 -15.78
CA ASP A 197 23.15 16.44 -17.22
C ASP A 197 21.71 16.30 -17.76
N THR A 198 21.52 16.66 -19.03
CA THR A 198 20.21 16.65 -19.69
C THR A 198 19.50 15.29 -19.60
N ALA A 199 20.23 14.17 -19.66
CA ALA A 199 19.61 12.85 -19.59
C ALA A 199 19.08 12.54 -18.18
N THR A 200 19.83 12.90 -17.13
CA THR A 200 19.35 12.79 -15.74
C THR A 200 18.18 13.72 -15.47
N ALA A 201 18.25 14.98 -15.92
CA ALA A 201 17.16 15.95 -15.80
C ALA A 201 15.88 15.45 -16.49
N GLN A 202 16.00 14.91 -17.71
CA GLN A 202 14.87 14.33 -18.43
C GLN A 202 14.22 13.17 -17.68
N ARG A 203 15.02 12.25 -17.11
CA ARG A 203 14.48 11.13 -16.33
C ARG A 203 13.70 11.58 -15.10
N ILE A 204 14.16 12.65 -14.43
CA ILE A 204 13.47 13.25 -13.28
C ILE A 204 12.12 13.85 -13.74
N CYS A 205 12.13 14.67 -14.80
CA CYS A 205 10.91 15.24 -15.38
C CYS A 205 9.90 14.16 -15.80
N ASP A 206 10.37 13.13 -16.50
CA ASP A 206 9.53 12.01 -16.96
C ASP A 206 8.89 11.28 -15.78
N ARG A 207 9.65 11.04 -14.71
CA ARG A 207 9.13 10.42 -13.49
C ARG A 207 8.03 11.27 -12.87
N VAL A 208 8.26 12.56 -12.64
CA VAL A 208 7.25 13.45 -12.03
C VAL A 208 6.00 13.50 -12.91
N LYS A 209 6.15 13.70 -14.21
CA LYS A 209 5.03 13.69 -15.17
C LYS A 209 4.24 12.39 -15.14
N LYS A 210 4.91 11.25 -15.06
CA LYS A 210 4.26 9.93 -14.95
C LYS A 210 3.40 9.87 -13.69
N VAL A 211 3.95 10.32 -12.55
CA VAL A 211 3.20 10.37 -11.29
C VAL A 211 2.01 11.34 -11.36
N VAL A 212 2.20 12.55 -11.89
CA VAL A 212 1.13 13.54 -12.06
C VAL A 212 0.00 13.01 -12.93
N LYS A 213 0.31 12.33 -14.04
CA LYS A 213 -0.69 11.72 -14.95
C LYS A 213 -1.55 10.64 -14.28
N SER A 214 -1.06 10.01 -13.22
CA SER A 214 -1.84 9.02 -12.46
C SER A 214 -2.82 9.63 -11.45
N ASN A 215 -2.80 10.96 -11.28
CA ASN A 215 -3.54 11.68 -10.24
C ASN A 215 -3.20 11.23 -8.81
N GLN A 216 -2.03 10.64 -8.58
CA GLN A 216 -1.60 10.28 -7.23
C GLN A 216 -1.06 11.47 -6.46
N ARG A 217 -1.34 11.43 -5.15
CA ARG A 217 -0.89 12.36 -4.13
C ARG A 217 -0.37 11.59 -2.94
N PHE A 218 0.58 12.15 -2.21
CA PHE A 218 1.27 11.49 -1.11
C PHE A 218 1.18 12.32 0.16
N MET A 219 1.08 11.66 1.31
CA MET A 219 1.10 12.32 2.62
C MET A 219 2.33 13.23 2.79
N SER A 220 3.48 12.82 2.24
CA SER A 220 4.71 13.62 2.26
C SER A 220 4.60 14.97 1.52
N GLU A 221 3.58 15.20 0.69
CA GLU A 221 3.35 16.53 0.12
C GLU A 221 2.84 17.51 1.18
N ILE A 222 2.06 17.04 2.15
CA ILE A 222 1.39 17.87 3.17
C ILE A 222 1.94 17.68 4.59
N SER A 223 2.88 16.76 4.79
CA SER A 223 3.53 16.50 6.08
C SER A 223 4.98 16.09 5.89
N ASP A 224 5.85 16.50 6.80
CA ASP A 224 7.26 16.07 6.88
C ASP A 224 7.46 14.87 7.81
N TYR A 225 6.38 14.28 8.33
CA TYR A 225 6.47 13.18 9.29
C TYR A 225 7.13 11.95 8.68
N GLN A 226 8.09 11.42 9.41
CA GLN A 226 8.69 10.10 9.21
C GLN A 226 8.01 9.07 10.12
N LYS A 227 8.48 7.82 10.05
CA LYS A 227 7.91 6.71 10.83
C LYS A 227 7.82 7.04 12.32
N GLU A 228 8.92 7.49 12.93
CA GLU A 228 8.97 7.77 14.37
C GLU A 228 8.07 8.94 14.79
N ASP A 229 7.88 9.93 13.91
CA ASP A 229 6.96 11.05 14.16
C ASP A 229 5.51 10.55 14.20
N VAL A 230 5.12 9.71 13.24
CA VAL A 230 3.79 9.07 13.22
C VAL A 230 3.58 8.23 14.48
N LEU A 231 4.56 7.41 14.87
CA LEU A 231 4.47 6.59 16.09
C LEU A 231 4.38 7.45 17.36
N THR A 232 5.15 8.53 17.43
CA THR A 232 5.13 9.46 18.56
C THR A 232 3.80 10.19 18.67
N TRP A 233 3.23 10.59 17.52
CA TRP A 233 1.91 11.19 17.46
C TRP A 233 0.81 10.22 17.90
N TRP A 234 0.86 8.95 17.49
CA TRP A 234 -0.11 7.94 17.94
C TRP A 234 -0.02 7.65 19.44
N LYS A 235 1.17 7.71 20.05
CA LYS A 235 1.34 7.55 21.50
C LYS A 235 0.65 8.64 22.33
N SER A 236 0.36 9.81 21.75
CA SER A 236 -0.33 10.90 22.45
C SER A 236 -1.86 10.89 22.26
N GLN A 237 -2.38 10.02 21.38
CA GLN A 237 -3.82 9.91 21.13
C GLN A 237 -4.53 9.13 22.25
N SER A 238 -5.85 9.32 22.36
CA SER A 238 -6.69 8.60 23.33
C SER A 238 -6.92 7.13 22.98
N PHE A 239 -6.54 6.71 21.78
CA PHE A 239 -6.62 5.34 21.27
C PHE A 239 -5.51 5.12 20.23
N ASP A 240 -5.19 3.87 19.92
CA ASP A 240 -4.17 3.49 18.93
C ASP A 240 -4.47 2.08 18.38
N LEU A 241 -3.83 1.69 17.29
CA LEU A 241 -4.02 0.40 16.60
C LEU A 241 -3.67 -0.81 17.50
N GLN A 242 -2.86 -0.63 18.55
CA GLN A 242 -2.46 -1.68 19.51
C GLN A 242 -2.00 -2.99 18.83
N LEU A 243 -1.34 -2.86 17.68
CA LEU A 243 -0.83 -3.98 16.89
C LEU A 243 0.69 -3.94 16.82
N GLU A 244 1.31 -5.09 17.10
CA GLU A 244 2.73 -5.32 16.95
C GLU A 244 3.17 -5.22 15.48
N GLU A 245 4.34 -4.63 15.23
CA GLU A 245 4.74 -4.26 13.87
C GLU A 245 4.92 -5.48 12.94
N HIS A 246 5.40 -6.62 13.45
CA HIS A 246 5.62 -7.81 12.63
C HIS A 246 4.31 -8.46 12.16
N LEU A 247 3.20 -8.27 12.88
CA LEU A 247 1.88 -8.72 12.47
C LEU A 247 1.38 -7.89 11.30
N GLY A 248 1.49 -6.57 11.37
CA GLY A 248 0.96 -5.66 10.33
C GLY A 248 -0.53 -5.89 10.04
N ASN A 249 -1.10 -5.12 9.13
CA ASN A 249 -2.55 -5.18 8.90
C ASN A 249 -2.95 -6.55 8.32
N CYS A 250 -2.43 -6.93 7.16
CA CYS A 250 -2.62 -8.28 6.61
C CYS A 250 -1.59 -9.26 7.19
N VAL A 251 -2.06 -10.13 8.09
CA VAL A 251 -1.21 -10.96 8.98
C VAL A 251 -0.27 -11.89 8.19
N PHE A 252 -0.75 -12.50 7.11
CA PHE A 252 0.02 -13.44 6.27
C PHE A 252 0.30 -12.90 4.87
N CYS A 253 0.50 -11.58 4.75
CA CYS A 253 0.79 -10.95 3.47
C CYS A 253 1.99 -11.59 2.75
N ILE A 254 1.84 -11.93 1.48
CA ILE A 254 2.90 -12.52 0.64
C ILE A 254 4.13 -11.62 0.43
N LYS A 255 3.99 -10.30 0.64
CA LYS A 255 5.10 -9.34 0.59
C LYS A 255 5.92 -9.31 1.88
N LYS A 256 5.46 -9.96 2.95
CA LYS A 256 6.14 -9.99 4.24
C LYS A 256 7.42 -10.83 4.16
N GLY A 257 8.44 -10.45 4.93
CA GLY A 257 9.67 -11.25 5.05
C GLY A 257 9.39 -12.59 5.73
N ILE A 258 10.10 -13.65 5.33
CA ILE A 258 9.85 -15.03 5.81
C ILE A 258 9.87 -15.11 7.34
N ASN A 259 10.85 -14.48 8.00
CA ASN A 259 10.94 -14.49 9.47
C ASN A 259 9.75 -13.81 10.15
N LYS A 260 9.21 -12.74 9.55
CA LYS A 260 8.01 -12.05 10.04
C LYS A 260 6.76 -12.90 9.84
N VAL A 261 6.67 -13.66 8.73
CA VAL A 261 5.59 -14.64 8.52
C VAL A 261 5.66 -15.74 9.58
N ALA A 262 6.83 -16.34 9.79
CA ALA A 262 7.04 -17.38 10.80
C ALA A 262 6.68 -16.89 12.21
N LEU A 263 7.11 -15.67 12.58
CA LEU A 263 6.74 -15.08 13.88
C LEU A 263 5.23 -14.83 13.98
N ALA A 264 4.59 -14.32 12.92
CA ALA A 264 3.14 -14.14 12.90
C ALA A 264 2.38 -15.46 13.07
N MET A 265 2.89 -16.58 12.51
CA MET A 265 2.28 -17.91 12.73
C MET A 265 2.41 -18.39 14.18
N ARG A 266 3.46 -17.96 14.91
CA ARG A 266 3.63 -18.28 16.34
C ARG A 266 2.71 -17.43 17.21
N ASP A 267 2.55 -16.16 16.87
CA ASP A 267 1.76 -15.22 17.65
C ASP A 267 0.25 -15.35 17.37
N GLU A 268 -0.13 -15.70 16.13
CA GLU A 268 -1.53 -15.86 15.69
C GLU A 268 -1.79 -17.27 15.10
N PRO A 269 -1.68 -18.35 15.90
CA PRO A 269 -1.80 -19.73 15.40
C PRO A 269 -3.19 -20.07 14.85
N GLU A 270 -4.25 -19.50 15.43
CA GLU A 270 -5.63 -19.71 14.97
C GLU A 270 -5.86 -19.07 13.60
N MET A 271 -5.44 -17.82 13.41
CA MET A 271 -5.50 -17.16 12.10
C MET A 271 -4.62 -17.88 11.08
N ALA A 272 -3.46 -18.41 11.49
CA ALA A 272 -2.60 -19.18 10.61
C ALA A 272 -3.31 -20.45 10.11
N ALA A 273 -4.02 -21.16 11.01
CA ALA A 273 -4.80 -22.34 10.65
C ALA A 273 -5.95 -22.00 9.68
N GLN A 274 -6.71 -20.93 9.95
CA GLN A 274 -7.80 -20.47 9.07
C GLN A 274 -7.28 -20.04 7.70
N PHE A 275 -6.21 -19.25 7.66
CA PHE A 275 -5.61 -18.83 6.40
C PHE A 275 -5.07 -20.03 5.61
N ARG A 276 -4.44 -20.99 6.30
CA ARG A 276 -3.98 -22.25 5.70
C ARG A 276 -5.15 -23.04 5.09
N GLU A 277 -6.28 -23.13 5.77
CA GLU A 277 -7.47 -23.83 5.27
C GLU A 277 -7.94 -23.24 3.93
N VAL A 278 -8.03 -21.90 3.85
CA VAL A 278 -8.42 -21.21 2.61
C VAL A 278 -7.44 -21.49 1.46
N ILE A 279 -6.14 -21.31 1.67
CA ILE A 279 -5.15 -21.45 0.57
C ILE A 279 -4.89 -22.92 0.19
N MET A 280 -5.27 -23.87 1.06
CA MET A 280 -5.10 -25.30 0.82
C MET A 280 -6.37 -26.00 0.34
N SER A 281 -7.53 -25.33 0.38
CA SER A 281 -8.84 -25.82 -0.07
C SER A 281 -8.78 -26.42 -1.48
N GLU A 282 -9.60 -27.46 -1.70
CA GLU A 282 -9.78 -28.07 -3.02
C GLU A 282 -10.45 -27.12 -4.03
N SER A 283 -11.16 -26.10 -3.55
CA SER A 283 -11.78 -25.08 -4.41
C SER A 283 -10.77 -24.11 -5.00
N VAL A 284 -9.55 -24.03 -4.45
CA VAL A 284 -8.49 -23.16 -4.97
C VAL A 284 -8.11 -23.62 -6.38
N ARG A 285 -8.24 -22.71 -7.33
CA ARG A 285 -7.90 -23.00 -8.72
C ARG A 285 -6.43 -23.38 -8.87
N VAL A 286 -6.20 -24.50 -9.53
CA VAL A 286 -4.87 -24.90 -10.00
C VAL A 286 -4.52 -24.09 -11.24
N VAL A 287 -3.40 -23.36 -11.17
CA VAL A 287 -2.84 -22.63 -12.30
C VAL A 287 -1.52 -23.28 -12.65
N GLU A 288 -1.41 -23.84 -13.87
CA GLU A 288 -0.12 -24.30 -14.40
C GLU A 288 0.77 -23.09 -14.68
N ARG A 289 1.69 -22.79 -13.75
CA ARG A 289 2.68 -21.72 -13.94
C ARG A 289 4.03 -22.37 -14.24
N ARG A 290 4.66 -21.96 -15.35
CA ARG A 290 6.01 -22.45 -15.74
C ARG A 290 7.09 -22.23 -14.67
N GLN A 291 6.89 -21.28 -13.77
CA GLN A 291 7.90 -20.81 -12.82
C GLN A 291 7.59 -21.14 -11.35
N GLN A 292 6.36 -21.57 -11.00
CA GLN A 292 5.98 -21.69 -9.59
C GLN A 292 4.84 -22.69 -9.39
N GLU A 293 5.08 -23.71 -8.57
CA GLU A 293 4.05 -24.68 -8.20
C GLU A 293 2.89 -24.03 -7.45
N ASN A 294 1.72 -24.66 -7.50
CA ASN A 294 0.55 -24.20 -6.77
C ASN A 294 0.88 -24.10 -5.26
N LYS A 295 0.30 -23.13 -4.55
CA LYS A 295 0.46 -22.93 -3.09
C LYS A 295 1.84 -22.40 -2.64
N VAL A 296 2.78 -22.18 -3.56
CA VAL A 296 4.00 -21.41 -3.28
C VAL A 296 3.65 -19.91 -3.36
N MET A 297 3.70 -19.21 -2.23
CA MET A 297 3.19 -17.84 -2.11
C MET A 297 4.28 -16.83 -1.75
N TYR A 298 5.32 -17.25 -1.04
CA TYR A 298 6.29 -16.37 -0.41
C TYR A 298 7.63 -16.34 -1.18
N ARG A 299 8.48 -15.37 -0.83
CA ARG A 299 9.86 -15.25 -1.34
C ARG A 299 10.62 -16.57 -1.16
N LYS A 300 11.69 -16.75 -1.96
CA LYS A 300 12.51 -17.97 -1.99
C LYS A 300 11.73 -19.24 -2.35
N SER A 301 10.64 -19.08 -3.10
CA SER A 301 9.78 -20.17 -3.55
C SER A 301 9.26 -21.04 -2.40
N LEU A 302 8.76 -20.40 -1.34
CA LEU A 302 8.21 -21.09 -0.17
C LEU A 302 6.67 -21.03 -0.12
N SER A 303 6.07 -22.13 0.32
CA SER A 303 4.67 -22.19 0.77
C SER A 303 4.56 -21.81 2.26
N LEU A 304 3.33 -21.59 2.75
CA LEU A 304 3.09 -21.36 4.18
C LEU A 304 3.59 -22.55 5.03
N ASP A 305 3.34 -23.78 4.55
CA ASP A 305 3.77 -25.02 5.22
C ASP A 305 5.29 -25.17 5.24
N ALA A 306 5.97 -24.83 4.15
CA ALA A 306 7.42 -24.87 4.10
C ALA A 306 8.03 -23.90 5.12
N ILE A 307 7.44 -22.71 5.29
CA ILE A 307 7.86 -21.76 6.34
C ILE A 307 7.61 -22.34 7.73
N ALA A 308 6.45 -22.96 7.97
CA ALA A 308 6.16 -23.60 9.25
C ALA A 308 7.19 -24.67 9.60
N GLU A 309 7.54 -25.52 8.64
CA GLU A 309 8.51 -26.61 8.80
C GLU A 309 9.92 -26.07 9.05
N MET A 310 10.36 -25.06 8.28
CA MET A 310 11.67 -24.42 8.45
C MET A 310 11.89 -23.88 9.88
N TYR A 311 10.83 -23.46 10.55
CA TYR A 311 10.88 -22.87 11.89
C TYR A 311 10.30 -23.79 12.99
N SER A 312 10.01 -25.06 12.68
CA SER A 312 9.35 -26.00 13.60
C SER A 312 10.13 -26.18 14.91
N GLY A 313 11.46 -26.28 14.82
CA GLY A 313 12.38 -26.42 15.95
C GLY A 313 12.85 -25.10 16.60
N HIS A 314 12.34 -23.95 16.16
CA HIS A 314 12.69 -22.65 16.73
C HIS A 314 11.59 -22.15 17.68
N SER A 315 12.02 -21.66 18.84
CA SER A 315 11.17 -20.92 19.78
C SER A 315 10.74 -19.57 19.22
N ARG A 316 9.67 -19.00 19.79
CA ARG A 316 9.18 -17.68 19.41
C ARG A 316 10.25 -16.61 19.60
N GLU A 317 11.00 -16.67 20.71
CA GLU A 317 12.05 -15.72 21.08
C GLU A 317 13.23 -15.77 20.09
N GLU A 318 13.63 -16.96 19.65
CA GLU A 318 14.67 -17.15 18.64
C GLU A 318 14.26 -16.52 17.30
N ILE A 319 13.03 -16.75 16.85
CA ILE A 319 12.52 -16.15 15.61
C ILE A 319 12.50 -14.62 15.73
N ALA A 320 11.97 -14.09 16.85
CA ALA A 320 11.91 -12.64 17.09
C ALA A 320 13.29 -11.98 17.16
N ALA A 321 14.32 -12.68 17.66
CA ALA A 321 15.69 -12.18 17.65
C ALA A 321 16.24 -11.97 16.23
N THR A 322 15.87 -12.83 15.27
CA THR A 322 16.32 -12.68 13.86
C THR A 322 15.78 -11.44 13.16
N ILE A 323 14.65 -10.90 13.64
CA ILE A 323 14.02 -9.69 13.10
C ILE A 323 14.71 -8.44 13.67
N ARG A 324 15.17 -8.49 14.92
CA ARG A 324 15.86 -7.37 15.59
C ARG A 324 17.32 -7.19 15.15
N GLY A 325 18.02 -8.27 14.81
CA GLY A 325 19.44 -8.25 14.44
C GLY A 325 19.74 -7.88 12.98
N ASN A 326 18.79 -8.12 12.07
CA ASN A 326 18.85 -7.55 10.72
C ASN A 326 18.30 -6.12 10.79
N LYS A 327 18.73 -5.22 9.88
CA LYS A 327 18.03 -3.95 9.61
C LYS A 327 16.61 -4.18 9.03
N ALA A 328 15.81 -5.06 9.64
CA ALA A 328 14.54 -5.58 9.15
C ALA A 328 13.36 -4.59 9.28
N TYR A 329 13.70 -3.35 9.66
CA TYR A 329 12.83 -2.19 9.62
C TYR A 329 13.06 -1.32 8.36
N GLU A 330 13.99 -1.68 7.47
CA GLU A 330 14.08 -1.09 6.14
C GLU A 330 12.76 -1.32 5.38
N SER A 331 12.20 -0.20 4.92
CA SER A 331 11.01 0.03 4.08
C SER A 331 10.69 -1.08 3.07
N GLY A 332 9.99 -2.12 3.54
CA GLY A 332 9.43 -3.17 2.67
C GLY A 332 8.42 -4.09 3.36
N SER A 333 8.05 -3.75 4.60
CA SER A 333 7.05 -4.46 5.39
C SER A 333 5.68 -3.87 5.08
N CYS A 334 4.73 -4.72 4.69
CA CYS A 334 3.35 -4.34 4.33
C CYS A 334 2.51 -3.85 5.53
N SER A 335 3.12 -3.51 6.66
CA SER A 335 2.48 -2.73 7.74
C SER A 335 2.13 -1.31 7.28
N GLU A 336 2.69 -0.85 6.16
CA GLU A 336 2.55 0.50 5.60
C GLU A 336 1.89 0.49 4.19
N SER A 337 0.94 -0.43 3.98
CA SER A 337 0.44 -0.82 2.64
C SER A 337 -0.34 0.28 1.89
N CYS A 338 0.40 1.15 1.20
CA CYS A 338 -0.09 1.95 0.05
C CYS A 338 0.76 1.73 -1.23
N GLU A 339 1.82 0.91 -1.19
CA GLU A 339 2.69 0.59 -2.34
C GLU A 339 1.92 0.09 -3.57
N ALA A 340 0.79 -0.56 -3.33
CA ALA A 340 -0.15 -1.07 -4.31
C ALA A 340 -0.43 -0.08 -5.43
N PHE A 341 -0.66 1.18 -5.04
CA PHE A 341 -1.25 2.16 -5.91
C PHE A 341 -0.22 2.91 -6.75
N ILE A 342 1.10 2.76 -6.53
CA ILE A 342 2.10 3.59 -7.24
C ILE A 342 2.16 3.27 -8.74
N VAL A 343 2.36 4.32 -9.54
CA VAL A 343 2.52 4.33 -11.02
C VAL A 343 3.60 3.40 -11.58
N ASP A 344 4.39 2.79 -10.71
CA ASP A 344 5.21 1.62 -10.99
C ASP A 344 5.00 0.63 -9.86
N ASN A 345 4.07 -0.30 -10.02
CA ASN A 345 4.29 -1.62 -9.43
C ASN A 345 5.54 -2.17 -10.13
N GLY A 346 6.73 -1.76 -9.65
CA GLY A 346 8.04 -2.32 -9.97
C GLY A 346 8.18 -3.79 -9.56
N GLN A 347 7.07 -4.52 -9.42
CA GLN A 347 7.06 -5.97 -9.24
C GLN A 347 7.61 -6.70 -10.47
N MET A 348 7.74 -6.04 -11.63
CA MET A 348 8.40 -6.61 -12.81
C MET A 348 9.92 -6.39 -12.86
N ASP A 349 10.48 -5.39 -12.15
CA ASP A 349 11.94 -5.16 -12.15
C ASP A 349 12.68 -6.08 -11.15
N LEU A 350 11.95 -6.82 -10.31
CA LEU A 350 12.48 -7.86 -9.41
C LEU A 350 12.99 -9.12 -10.13
N PHE A 351 12.83 -9.20 -11.45
CA PHE A 351 13.20 -10.38 -12.25
C PHE A 351 14.29 -10.12 -13.31
N ASP A 352 14.83 -8.90 -13.40
CA ASP A 352 15.96 -8.59 -14.31
C ASP A 352 17.34 -8.72 -13.65
N SER A 353 17.41 -9.38 -12.49
CA SER A 353 18.68 -9.80 -11.88
C SER A 353 18.75 -11.32 -11.74
N ILE A 354 18.77 -12.01 -12.88
CA ILE A 354 19.58 -13.22 -13.11
C ILE A 354 20.33 -13.02 -14.42
#